data_AF-A0A7J9BTM3-F1
#
_entry.id   AF-A0A7J9BTM3-F1
#
_cell.length_a   1.000
_cell.length_b   1.000
_cell.length_c   1.000
_cell.angle_alpha   90.00
_cell.angle_beta   90.00
_cell.angle_gamma   90.00
#
_symmetry.space_group_name_H-M   'P 1'
#
loop_
_entity.id
_entity.type
_entity.pdbx_description
1 polymer ?
#
loop_
_entity_poly.entity_id
_entity_poly.type
_entity_poly.pdbx_seq_one_letter_code
_entity_poly.pdbx_strand_id
1 'polypeptide(L)'
;MSSKGMARAAFLVVFAVWLMIWVMLPTKLYKNTWTPNLETTLNSTYFSGQAAFGCAYLHFQNKSTDSSNHSKRLGLDSATALLKRPVVVMAPLGIVSALELTFAAMFVALLIWSLANYLYVSFGNLHMHKEGEKIWEAKLRSVSLRLGYIGNICWAFLFFPVTRGSSVLPLIGLTSESSIKYHIWLGHLSNILFAAHTIGFIIYWAITNQMAE
;
A
#
# COMPACT_ATOMS: atom_id res chain seq x y z
N MET A 1 19.68 22.60 12.46
CA MET A 1 18.89 21.89 11.43
C MET A 1 17.67 22.75 11.10
N SER A 2 17.43 23.12 9.84
CA SER A 2 16.30 24.01 9.47
C SER A 2 14.95 23.34 9.83
N SER A 3 13.96 24.10 10.32
CA SER A 3 12.60 23.62 10.65
C SER A 3 11.98 22.77 9.53
N LYS A 4 12.24 23.15 8.26
CA LYS A 4 11.79 22.39 7.07
C LYS A 4 12.47 21.02 6.94
N GLY A 5 13.73 20.89 7.37
CA GLY A 5 14.46 19.61 7.37
C GLY A 5 13.96 18.67 8.46
N MET A 6 13.63 19.19 9.64
CA MET A 6 13.06 18.39 10.74
C MET A 6 11.68 17.85 10.38
N ALA A 7 10.80 18.67 9.79
CA ALA A 7 9.49 18.22 9.33
C ALA A 7 9.60 17.09 8.29
N ARG A 8 10.51 17.23 7.31
CA ARG A 8 10.76 16.19 6.29
C ARG A 8 11.25 14.87 6.90
N ALA A 9 12.19 14.94 7.84
CA ALA A 9 12.68 13.76 8.53
C ALA A 9 11.57 13.06 9.32
N ALA A 10 10.72 13.83 10.03
CA ALA A 10 9.58 13.29 10.75
C ALA A 10 8.59 12.57 9.81
N PHE A 11 8.24 13.17 8.66
CA PHE A 11 7.37 12.52 7.67
C PHE A 11 7.94 11.21 7.14
N LEU A 12 9.25 11.16 6.85
CA LEU A 12 9.89 9.93 6.38
C LEU A 12 9.87 8.84 7.45
N VAL A 13 10.08 9.20 8.73
CA VAL A 13 9.97 8.26 9.84
C VAL A 13 8.55 7.71 9.97
N VAL A 14 7.53 8.58 9.93
CA VAL A 14 6.12 8.14 9.99
C VAL A 14 5.78 7.22 8.81
N PHE A 15 6.23 7.57 7.60
CA PHE A 15 6.02 6.74 6.41
C PHE A 15 6.73 5.38 6.52
N ALA A 16 7.96 5.34 7.05
CA ALA A 16 8.68 4.09 7.27
C ALA A 16 8.00 3.20 8.32
N VAL A 17 7.51 3.77 9.42
CA VAL A 17 6.71 3.04 10.43
C VAL A 17 5.42 2.51 9.80
N TRP A 18 4.74 3.32 8.98
CA TRP A 18 3.54 2.89 8.27
C TRP A 18 3.81 1.73 7.29
N LEU A 19 4.92 1.77 6.54
CA LEU A 19 5.35 0.66 5.68
C LEU A 19 5.67 -0.60 6.49
N MET A 20 6.32 -0.46 7.65
CA MET A 20 6.62 -1.58 8.54
C MET A 20 5.35 -2.31 8.96
N ILE A 21 4.26 -1.57 9.26
CA ILE A 21 2.97 -2.17 9.61
C ILE A 21 2.49 -3.08 8.47
N TRP A 22 2.50 -2.62 7.22
CA TRP A 22 2.07 -3.43 6.07
C TRP A 22 2.94 -4.66 5.81
N VAL A 23 4.26 -4.55 6.02
CA VAL A 23 5.19 -5.69 5.87
C VAL A 23 4.95 -6.75 6.95
N MET A 24 4.64 -6.32 8.17
CA MET A 24 4.46 -7.21 9.32
C MET A 24 3.05 -7.83 9.39
N LEU A 25 2.02 -7.13 8.89
CA LEU A 25 0.62 -7.55 8.92
C LEU A 25 0.35 -9.01 8.50
N PRO A 26 0.95 -9.54 7.40
CA PRO A 26 0.70 -10.92 6.97
C PRO A 26 1.45 -11.98 7.79
N THR A 27 2.32 -11.59 8.73
CA THR A 27 3.22 -12.51 9.45
C THR A 27 2.55 -13.16 10.67
N LYS A 28 3.08 -14.31 11.11
CA LYS A 28 2.65 -15.00 12.34
C LYS A 28 2.80 -14.12 13.58
N LEU A 29 3.86 -13.33 13.64
CA LEU A 29 4.13 -12.45 14.78
C LEU A 29 3.03 -11.41 14.94
N TYR A 30 2.61 -10.80 13.83
CA TYR A 30 1.51 -9.84 13.87
C TYR A 30 0.23 -10.50 14.35
N LYS A 31 -0.17 -11.63 13.74
CA LYS A 31 -1.40 -12.34 14.08
C LYS A 31 -1.44 -12.83 15.54
N ASN A 32 -0.36 -13.44 16.02
CA ASN A 32 -0.38 -14.16 17.30
C ASN A 32 0.05 -13.30 18.49
N THR A 33 0.84 -12.24 18.26
CA THR A 33 1.39 -11.43 19.34
C THR A 33 0.88 -10.00 19.27
N TRP A 34 0.88 -9.36 18.10
CA TRP A 34 0.52 -7.95 17.98
C TRP A 34 -0.99 -7.74 18.03
N THR A 35 -1.78 -8.49 17.25
CA THR A 35 -3.25 -8.37 17.24
C THR A 35 -3.87 -8.45 18.65
N PRO A 36 -3.61 -9.46 19.49
CA PRO A 36 -4.22 -9.52 20.82
C PRO A 36 -3.72 -8.40 21.75
N ASN A 37 -2.46 -7.98 21.64
CA ASN A 37 -1.92 -6.88 22.44
C ASN A 37 -2.51 -5.52 22.03
N LEU A 38 -2.70 -5.31 20.72
CA LEU A 38 -3.35 -4.13 20.18
C LEU A 38 -4.83 -4.09 20.53
N GLU A 39 -5.56 -5.20 20.43
CA GLU A 39 -6.98 -5.26 20.80
C GLU A 39 -7.20 -4.96 22.29
N THR A 40 -6.35 -5.47 23.17
CA THR A 40 -6.43 -5.18 24.61
C THR A 40 -6.08 -3.72 24.93
N THR A 41 -5.16 -3.10 24.19
CA THR A 41 -4.73 -1.71 24.42
C THR A 41 -5.67 -0.69 23.76
N LEU A 42 -6.21 -1.00 22.58
CA LEU A 42 -7.02 -0.11 21.75
C LEU A 42 -8.52 -0.27 21.96
N ASN A 43 -8.99 -1.27 22.73
CA ASN A 43 -10.40 -1.38 23.16
C ASN A 43 -10.84 -0.29 24.15
N SER A 44 -9.99 0.69 24.45
CA SER A 44 -10.44 1.92 25.11
C SER A 44 -11.23 2.78 24.11
N THR A 45 -12.37 3.30 24.56
CA THR A 45 -13.40 4.05 23.81
C THR A 45 -12.91 5.27 23.00
N TYR A 46 -11.62 5.56 22.99
CA TYR A 46 -10.99 6.74 22.40
C TYR A 46 -10.56 6.59 20.93
N PHE A 47 -10.35 5.36 20.42
CA PHE A 47 -9.77 5.20 19.06
C PHE A 47 -10.79 5.28 17.91
N SER A 48 -12.09 5.35 18.21
CA SER A 48 -13.15 5.63 17.22
C SER A 48 -13.05 7.04 16.61
N GLY A 49 -12.22 7.93 17.16
CA GLY A 49 -12.22 9.36 16.86
C GLY A 49 -11.04 9.87 16.02
N GLN A 50 -10.38 9.04 15.20
CA GLN A 50 -9.24 9.50 14.39
C GLN A 50 -9.52 9.54 12.89
N ALA A 51 -10.46 10.39 12.51
CA ALA A 51 -10.62 10.92 11.14
C ALA A 51 -10.20 12.41 11.03
N ALA A 52 -9.60 12.99 12.08
CA ALA A 52 -9.39 14.45 12.19
C ALA A 52 -7.97 14.94 11.86
N PHE A 53 -6.97 14.07 11.70
CA PHE A 53 -5.58 14.49 11.49
C PHE A 53 -5.28 14.93 10.04
N GLY A 54 -6.10 14.53 9.06
CA GLY A 54 -5.94 14.96 7.67
C GLY A 54 -6.27 16.45 7.43
N CYS A 55 -7.26 16.98 8.13
CA CYS A 55 -7.72 18.36 7.95
C CYS A 55 -6.78 19.41 8.56
N ALA A 56 -6.14 19.09 9.70
CA ALA A 56 -5.22 20.02 10.34
C ALA A 56 -3.94 20.28 9.51
N TYR A 57 -3.42 19.24 8.86
CA TYR A 57 -2.21 19.38 8.03
C TYR A 57 -2.43 20.26 6.79
N LEU A 58 -3.60 20.14 6.14
CA LEU A 58 -3.96 20.97 4.98
C LEU A 58 -4.19 22.44 5.38
N HIS A 59 -4.71 22.70 6.58
CA HIS A 59 -4.92 24.07 7.06
C HIS A 59 -3.60 24.80 7.38
N PHE A 60 -2.57 24.09 7.85
CA PHE A 60 -1.25 24.70 8.08
C PHE A 60 -0.44 24.95 6.81
N GLN A 61 -0.71 24.21 5.73
CA GLN A 61 0.02 24.37 4.46
C GLN A 61 -0.55 25.49 3.57
N ASN A 62 -1.83 25.86 3.74
CA ASN A 62 -2.48 26.90 2.95
C ASN A 62 -2.16 28.35 3.41
N LYS A 63 -1.32 28.54 4.44
CA LYS A 63 -0.96 29.87 4.97
C LYS A 63 0.47 30.30 4.64
N SER A 64 1.08 29.79 3.57
CA SER A 64 2.46 30.12 3.22
C SER A 64 2.75 30.07 1.71
N THR A 65 1.86 30.62 0.89
CA THR A 65 2.20 31.05 -0.48
C THR A 65 2.54 32.53 -0.44
N ASP A 66 3.80 32.82 -0.13
CA ASP A 66 4.61 33.81 -0.86
C ASP A 66 6.00 33.91 -0.21
N SER A 67 6.96 33.20 -0.80
CA SER A 67 8.32 33.72 -0.98
C SER A 67 9.06 32.78 -1.92
N SER A 68 9.32 33.26 -3.13
CA SER A 68 10.34 32.72 -4.01
C SER A 68 11.68 32.70 -3.27
N ASN A 69 12.18 31.52 -2.94
CA ASN A 69 13.55 31.37 -2.47
C ASN A 69 14.18 30.12 -3.08
N HIS A 70 15.03 30.40 -4.07
CA HIS A 70 15.85 29.47 -4.81
C HIS A 70 16.95 28.92 -3.87
N SER A 71 16.60 28.00 -2.96
CA SER A 71 17.59 27.35 -2.11
C SER A 71 18.35 26.31 -2.93
N LYS A 72 19.62 26.59 -3.24
CA LYS A 72 20.60 25.66 -3.80
C LYS A 72 20.58 24.36 -3.00
N ARG A 73 20.12 23.26 -3.63
CA ARG A 73 20.27 21.90 -3.11
C ARG A 73 21.76 21.56 -3.18
N LEU A 74 22.39 21.42 -2.03
CA LEU A 74 23.80 21.05 -1.92
C LEU A 74 23.87 19.53 -1.66
N GLY A 75 24.44 18.78 -2.61
CA GLY A 75 25.08 17.48 -2.33
C GLY A 75 24.34 16.17 -2.57
N LEU A 76 23.08 16.15 -3.04
CA LEU A 76 22.32 14.91 -3.37
C LEU A 76 21.93 14.81 -4.86
N ASP A 77 22.56 15.60 -5.73
CA ASP A 77 22.08 15.74 -7.11
C ASP A 77 22.74 14.76 -8.10
N SER A 78 23.91 14.20 -7.80
CA SER A 78 24.61 13.28 -8.72
C SER A 78 23.94 11.88 -8.78
N ALA A 79 23.69 11.25 -7.64
CA ALA A 79 23.08 9.92 -7.58
C ALA A 79 21.60 9.93 -8.02
N THR A 80 20.86 10.98 -7.67
CA THR A 80 19.44 11.12 -8.07
C THR A 80 19.29 11.51 -9.55
N ALA A 81 20.26 12.22 -10.14
CA ALA A 81 20.25 12.52 -11.58
C ALA A 81 20.41 11.25 -12.45
N LEU A 82 21.21 10.28 -12.01
CA LEU A 82 21.33 8.99 -12.70
C LEU A 82 20.05 8.15 -12.59
N LEU A 83 19.38 8.16 -11.44
CA LEU A 83 18.09 7.48 -11.21
C LEU A 83 16.90 8.14 -11.93
N LYS A 84 17.02 9.42 -12.29
CA LYS A 84 16.06 10.15 -13.12
C LYS A 84 16.26 9.93 -14.62
N ARG A 85 17.29 9.19 -15.03
CA ARG A 85 17.47 8.88 -16.45
C ARG A 85 16.27 8.06 -16.97
N PRO A 86 15.74 8.41 -18.15
CA PRO A 86 14.68 7.64 -18.78
C PRO A 86 15.25 6.30 -19.22
N VAL A 87 14.69 5.19 -18.72
CA VAL A 87 15.18 3.84 -19.04
C VAL A 87 14.29 3.16 -20.07
N VAL A 88 12.98 3.41 -20.04
CA VAL A 88 12.02 2.75 -20.92
C VAL A 88 11.03 3.76 -21.51
N VAL A 89 10.89 3.73 -22.82
CA VAL A 89 9.83 4.43 -23.57
C VAL A 89 8.82 3.36 -23.96
N MET A 90 7.71 3.23 -23.22
CA MET A 90 6.61 2.33 -23.57
C MET A 90 5.36 3.15 -23.89
N ALA A 91 4.91 3.08 -25.15
CA ALA A 91 3.58 3.56 -25.52
C ALA A 91 2.53 2.55 -25.00
N PRO A 92 1.44 2.99 -24.32
CA PRO A 92 0.82 4.32 -24.33
C PRO A 92 1.11 5.20 -23.09
N LEU A 93 2.05 4.80 -22.22
CA LEU A 93 2.19 5.35 -20.85
C LEU A 93 3.36 6.34 -20.65
N GLY A 94 4.06 6.72 -21.73
CA GLY A 94 5.11 7.74 -21.70
C GLY A 94 6.44 7.26 -21.09
N ILE A 95 7.35 8.20 -20.86
CA ILE A 95 8.72 7.91 -20.38
C ILE A 95 8.68 7.48 -18.91
N VAL A 96 9.20 6.29 -18.60
CA VAL A 96 9.33 5.76 -17.23
C VAL A 96 10.78 5.90 -16.76
N SER A 97 10.98 6.48 -15.57
CA SER A 97 12.31 6.65 -14.97
C SER A 97 12.77 5.39 -14.24
N ALA A 98 14.09 5.19 -14.08
CA ALA A 98 14.63 4.05 -13.32
C ALA A 98 14.07 3.97 -11.89
N LEU A 99 13.90 5.13 -11.27
CA LEU A 99 13.31 5.27 -9.94
C LEU A 99 11.87 4.74 -9.87
N GLU A 100 11.01 5.11 -10.84
CA GLU A 100 9.62 4.65 -10.90
C GLU A 100 9.54 3.13 -11.06
N LEU A 101 10.39 2.56 -11.92
CA LEU A 101 10.47 1.11 -12.10
C LEU A 101 10.90 0.41 -10.81
N THR A 102 11.85 0.98 -10.07
CA THR A 102 12.31 0.42 -8.80
C THR A 102 11.21 0.46 -7.74
N PHE A 103 10.47 1.57 -7.63
CA PHE A 103 9.31 1.65 -6.73
C PHE A 103 8.21 0.66 -7.11
N ALA A 104 7.90 0.52 -8.40
CA ALA A 104 6.94 -0.47 -8.87
C ALA A 104 7.40 -1.90 -8.53
N ALA A 105 8.68 -2.23 -8.74
CA ALA A 105 9.23 -3.53 -8.41
C ALA A 105 9.19 -3.82 -6.89
N MET A 106 9.57 -2.85 -6.05
CA MET A 106 9.47 -2.97 -4.59
C MET A 106 8.02 -3.17 -4.14
N PHE A 107 7.07 -2.48 -4.76
CA PHE A 107 5.66 -2.64 -4.45
C PHE A 107 5.13 -4.02 -4.83
N VAL A 108 5.48 -4.52 -6.03
CA VAL A 108 5.15 -5.90 -6.43
C VAL A 108 5.78 -6.92 -5.48
N ALA A 109 7.03 -6.71 -5.07
CA ALA A 109 7.69 -7.56 -4.09
C ALA A 109 6.95 -7.57 -2.74
N LEU A 110 6.44 -6.42 -2.28
CA LEU A 110 5.59 -6.32 -1.08
C LEU A 110 4.29 -7.13 -1.22
N LEU A 111 3.64 -7.08 -2.38
CA LEU A 111 2.42 -7.86 -2.63
C LEU A 111 2.70 -9.37 -2.64
N ILE A 112 3.78 -9.80 -3.30
CA ILE A 112 4.21 -11.20 -3.32
C ILE A 112 4.56 -11.67 -1.91
N TRP A 113 5.37 -10.89 -1.17
CA TRP A 113 5.73 -11.14 0.22
C TRP A 113 4.49 -11.32 1.10
N SER A 114 3.52 -10.42 0.93
CA SER A 114 2.29 -10.43 1.71
C SER A 114 1.44 -11.65 1.39
N LEU A 115 1.23 -11.94 0.10
CA LEU A 115 0.48 -13.11 -0.33
C LEU A 115 1.13 -14.40 0.17
N ALA A 116 2.45 -14.54 0.02
CA ALA A 116 3.19 -15.73 0.46
C ALA A 116 3.05 -15.96 1.97
N ASN A 117 3.25 -14.92 2.79
CA ASN A 117 3.09 -15.03 4.24
C ASN A 117 1.64 -15.33 4.64
N TYR A 118 0.68 -14.64 4.04
CA TYR A 118 -0.73 -14.92 4.28
C TYR A 118 -1.09 -16.37 3.96
N LEU A 119 -0.66 -16.90 2.81
CA LEU A 119 -0.90 -18.28 2.44
C LEU A 119 -0.18 -19.26 3.38
N TYR A 120 1.06 -18.97 3.76
CA TYR A 120 1.81 -19.79 4.71
C TYR A 120 1.10 -19.88 6.08
N VAL A 121 0.60 -18.76 6.60
CA VAL A 121 -0.16 -18.73 7.87
C VAL A 121 -1.53 -19.39 7.73
N SER A 122 -2.20 -19.19 6.60
CA SER A 122 -3.54 -19.71 6.32
C SER A 122 -3.53 -21.23 6.10
N PHE A 123 -2.56 -21.75 5.36
CA PHE A 123 -2.40 -23.19 5.13
C PHE A 123 -2.01 -23.96 6.39
N GLY A 124 -1.30 -23.32 7.34
CA GLY A 124 -1.06 -23.89 8.66
C GLY A 124 -2.30 -23.94 9.57
N ASN A 125 -3.38 -23.22 9.23
CA ASN A 125 -4.63 -23.17 10.00
C ASN A 125 -5.83 -23.29 9.04
N LEU A 126 -5.83 -24.29 8.15
CA LEU A 126 -6.94 -24.52 7.22
C LEU A 126 -8.19 -24.93 8.00
N HIS A 127 -9.17 -24.04 8.05
CA HIS A 127 -10.48 -24.33 8.61
C HIS A 127 -11.43 -24.84 7.53
N MET A 128 -11.81 -26.11 7.62
CA MET A 128 -12.91 -26.65 6.85
C MET A 128 -14.21 -26.10 7.42
N HIS A 129 -15.01 -25.43 6.59
CA HIS A 129 -16.30 -24.85 7.02
C HIS A 129 -17.48 -25.79 6.79
N LYS A 130 -17.30 -26.85 5.99
CA LYS A 130 -18.34 -27.83 5.70
C LYS A 130 -17.83 -29.25 5.97
N GLU A 131 -18.68 -30.09 6.53
CA GLU A 131 -18.39 -31.52 6.65
C GLU A 131 -18.21 -32.12 5.25
N GLY A 132 -17.06 -32.73 5.00
CA GLY A 132 -16.68 -33.27 3.69
C GLY A 132 -16.02 -32.30 2.71
N GLU A 133 -15.73 -31.04 3.11
CA GLU A 133 -14.97 -30.09 2.29
C GLU A 133 -13.59 -30.65 1.95
N LYS A 134 -13.24 -30.64 0.66
CA LYS A 134 -11.94 -31.15 0.21
C LYS A 134 -10.84 -30.14 0.52
N ILE A 135 -9.64 -30.63 0.79
CA ILE A 135 -8.47 -29.78 1.11
C ILE A 135 -8.20 -28.73 0.03
N TRP A 136 -8.42 -29.06 -1.25
CA TRP A 136 -8.20 -28.11 -2.35
C TRP A 136 -9.27 -27.01 -2.41
N GLU A 137 -10.51 -27.27 -1.99
CA GLU A 137 -11.61 -26.29 -1.93
C GLU A 137 -11.31 -25.25 -0.84
N ALA A 138 -10.90 -25.71 0.35
CA ALA A 138 -10.46 -24.84 1.42
C ALA A 138 -9.20 -24.02 1.05
N LYS A 139 -8.28 -24.60 0.27
CA LYS A 139 -7.13 -23.87 -0.28
C LYS A 139 -7.56 -22.81 -1.28
N LEU A 140 -8.49 -23.11 -2.19
CA LEU A 140 -9.04 -22.14 -3.15
C LEU A 140 -9.66 -20.96 -2.41
N ARG A 141 -10.55 -21.23 -1.45
CA ARG A 141 -11.16 -20.20 -0.61
C ARG A 141 -10.11 -19.36 0.12
N SER A 142 -9.11 -20.02 0.71
CA SER A 142 -8.02 -19.32 1.39
C SER A 142 -7.30 -18.37 0.42
N VAL A 143 -6.93 -18.83 -0.78
CA VAL A 143 -6.29 -17.98 -1.79
C VAL A 143 -7.19 -16.82 -2.18
N SER A 144 -8.46 -17.07 -2.52
CA SER A 144 -9.43 -16.04 -2.88
C SER A 144 -9.57 -14.98 -1.79
N LEU A 145 -9.66 -15.38 -0.51
CA LEU A 145 -9.71 -14.45 0.62
C LEU A 145 -8.44 -13.59 0.71
N ARG A 146 -7.26 -14.19 0.58
CA ARG A 146 -5.98 -13.45 0.69
C ARG A 146 -5.74 -12.49 -0.48
N LEU A 147 -6.30 -12.76 -1.66
CA LEU A 147 -6.29 -11.81 -2.78
C LEU A 147 -7.01 -10.50 -2.42
N GLY A 148 -8.10 -10.57 -1.66
CA GLY A 148 -8.77 -9.37 -1.13
C GLY A 148 -7.91 -8.60 -0.12
N TYR A 149 -7.20 -9.30 0.77
CA TYR A 149 -6.33 -8.65 1.75
C TYR A 149 -5.12 -7.96 1.12
N ILE A 150 -4.52 -8.51 0.07
CA ILE A 150 -3.48 -7.81 -0.67
C ILE A 150 -4.06 -6.66 -1.51
N GLY A 151 -5.31 -6.77 -1.97
CA GLY A 151 -6.05 -5.66 -2.57
C GLY A 151 -6.19 -4.44 -1.63
N ASN A 152 -6.37 -4.68 -0.32
CA ASN A 152 -6.40 -3.60 0.68
C ASN A 152 -5.06 -2.84 0.77
N ILE A 153 -3.93 -3.51 0.53
CA ILE A 153 -2.62 -2.86 0.43
C ILE A 153 -2.63 -1.89 -0.77
N CYS A 154 -3.14 -2.33 -1.92
CA CYS A 154 -3.29 -1.46 -3.09
C CYS A 154 -4.17 -0.24 -2.79
N TRP A 155 -5.31 -0.42 -2.14
CA TRP A 155 -6.17 0.70 -1.72
C TRP A 155 -5.47 1.67 -0.78
N ALA A 156 -4.75 1.18 0.23
CA ALA A 156 -4.04 2.03 1.19
C ALA A 156 -3.02 2.94 0.50
N PHE A 157 -2.34 2.43 -0.51
CA PHE A 157 -1.40 3.20 -1.33
C PHE A 157 -2.11 4.13 -2.34
N LEU A 158 -3.29 3.74 -2.84
CA LEU A 158 -4.12 4.55 -3.73
C LEU A 158 -4.62 5.83 -3.04
N PHE A 159 -4.86 5.78 -1.72
CA PHE A 159 -5.24 6.95 -0.93
C PHE A 159 -4.12 7.97 -0.69
N PHE A 160 -2.87 7.69 -1.08
CA PHE A 160 -1.86 8.74 -1.08
C PHE A 160 -2.26 9.82 -2.10
N PRO A 161 -2.47 11.08 -1.65
CA PRO A 161 -3.07 12.09 -2.50
C PRO A 161 -2.18 12.36 -3.72
N VAL A 162 -2.78 12.25 -4.90
CA VAL A 162 -2.16 12.49 -6.22
C VAL A 162 -2.22 13.98 -6.61
N THR A 163 -2.95 14.79 -5.84
CA THR A 163 -3.16 16.21 -6.13
C THR A 163 -1.85 17.00 -6.02
N ARG A 164 -1.68 18.02 -6.87
CA ARG A 164 -0.50 18.92 -6.98
C ARG A 164 0.02 19.54 -5.66
N GLY A 165 -0.72 19.46 -4.55
CA GLY A 165 -0.31 19.92 -3.21
C GLY A 165 0.13 18.81 -2.24
N SER A 166 0.10 17.53 -2.65
CA SER A 166 0.54 16.42 -1.80
C SER A 166 2.04 16.48 -1.57
N SER A 167 2.44 16.39 -0.30
CA SER A 167 3.84 16.54 0.09
C SER A 167 4.70 15.31 -0.22
N VAL A 168 4.14 14.10 -0.40
CA VAL A 168 4.92 12.85 -0.39
C VAL A 168 5.70 12.60 -1.70
N LEU A 169 5.04 12.67 -2.87
CA LEU A 169 5.70 12.35 -4.15
C LEU A 169 6.69 13.44 -4.64
N PRO A 170 6.41 14.75 -4.48
CA PRO A 170 7.38 15.80 -4.77
C PRO A 170 8.60 15.81 -3.83
N LEU A 171 8.47 15.30 -2.59
CA LEU A 171 9.59 15.19 -1.65
C LEU A 171 10.68 14.23 -2.14
N ILE A 172 10.28 13.17 -2.86
CA ILE A 172 11.19 12.17 -3.46
C ILE A 172 11.64 12.61 -4.87
N GLY A 173 11.07 13.70 -5.40
CA GLY A 173 11.46 14.30 -6.67
C GLY A 173 10.78 13.67 -7.88
N LEU A 174 9.63 13.01 -7.70
CA LEU A 174 8.78 12.50 -8.78
C LEU A 174 7.91 13.63 -9.35
N THR A 175 7.60 13.55 -10.64
CA THR A 175 6.75 14.54 -11.34
C THR A 175 5.28 14.29 -11.03
N SER A 176 4.42 15.32 -11.18
CA SER A 176 2.97 15.13 -11.05
C SER A 176 2.41 14.15 -12.08
N GLU A 177 3.04 14.06 -13.25
CA GLU A 177 2.67 13.12 -14.32
C GLU A 177 2.92 11.66 -13.90
N SER A 178 4.07 11.41 -13.27
CA SER A 178 4.42 10.10 -12.69
C SER A 178 3.39 9.63 -11.66
N SER A 179 2.97 10.54 -10.77
CA SER A 179 1.98 10.23 -9.73
C SER A 179 0.63 9.81 -10.30
N ILE A 180 0.20 10.40 -11.42
CA ILE A 180 -1.05 10.02 -12.09
C ILE A 180 -0.92 8.64 -12.71
N LYS A 181 0.20 8.35 -13.40
CA LYS A 181 0.47 7.03 -13.99
C LYS A 181 0.50 5.93 -12.92
N TYR A 182 1.19 6.19 -11.82
CA TYR A 182 1.23 5.32 -10.65
C TYR A 182 -0.19 5.00 -10.15
N HIS A 183 -1.04 6.02 -9.97
CA HIS A 183 -2.38 5.84 -9.43
C HIS A 183 -3.29 5.04 -10.37
N ILE A 184 -3.19 5.29 -11.68
CA ILE A 184 -3.91 4.50 -12.70
C ILE A 184 -3.45 3.04 -12.67
N TRP A 185 -2.14 2.81 -12.68
CA TRP A 185 -1.58 1.45 -12.66
C TRP A 185 -1.98 0.69 -11.39
N LEU A 186 -1.89 1.36 -10.24
CA LEU A 186 -2.29 0.80 -8.95
C LEU A 186 -3.80 0.52 -8.89
N GLY A 187 -4.62 1.40 -9.48
CA GLY A 187 -6.06 1.19 -9.64
C GLY A 187 -6.38 -0.06 -10.47
N HIS A 188 -5.72 -0.24 -11.62
CA HIS A 188 -5.88 -1.45 -12.43
C HIS A 188 -5.45 -2.71 -11.69
N LEU A 189 -4.29 -2.68 -11.03
CA LEU A 189 -3.81 -3.80 -10.23
C LEU A 189 -4.79 -4.16 -9.11
N SER A 190 -5.33 -3.16 -8.41
CA SER A 190 -6.35 -3.34 -7.40
C SER A 190 -7.60 -4.00 -7.98
N ASN A 191 -8.10 -3.52 -9.12
CA ASN A 191 -9.28 -4.09 -9.78
C ASN A 191 -9.07 -5.56 -10.17
N ILE A 192 -7.89 -5.91 -10.69
CA ILE A 192 -7.55 -7.31 -11.03
C ILE A 192 -7.57 -8.20 -9.78
N LEU A 193 -6.99 -7.73 -8.67
CA LEU A 193 -6.98 -8.48 -7.41
C LEU A 193 -8.38 -8.70 -6.84
N PHE A 194 -9.22 -7.67 -6.83
CA PHE A 194 -10.60 -7.77 -6.37
C PHE A 194 -11.48 -8.60 -7.32
N ALA A 195 -11.27 -8.50 -8.63
CA ALA A 195 -11.95 -9.37 -9.59
C ALA A 195 -11.57 -10.85 -9.37
N ALA A 196 -10.29 -11.15 -9.19
CA ALA A 196 -9.82 -12.50 -8.91
C ALA A 196 -10.32 -13.03 -7.56
N HIS A 197 -10.40 -12.17 -6.54
CA HIS A 197 -11.05 -12.47 -5.26
C HIS A 197 -12.52 -12.87 -5.48
N THR A 198 -13.31 -12.04 -6.16
CA THR A 198 -14.74 -12.28 -6.41
C THR A 198 -14.97 -13.54 -7.25
N ILE A 199 -14.25 -13.70 -8.36
CA ILE A 199 -14.38 -14.87 -9.23
C ILE A 199 -14.02 -16.16 -8.47
N GLY A 200 -12.96 -16.12 -7.66
CA GLY A 200 -12.56 -17.28 -6.86
C GLY A 200 -13.62 -17.70 -5.84
N PHE A 201 -14.32 -16.75 -5.23
CA PHE A 201 -15.45 -17.04 -4.35
C PHE A 201 -16.68 -17.56 -5.11
N ILE A 202 -17.01 -17.00 -6.27
CA ILE A 202 -18.09 -17.52 -7.13
C ILE A 202 -17.83 -18.99 -7.50
N ILE A 203 -16.59 -19.32 -7.90
CA ILE A 203 -16.19 -20.69 -8.22
C ILE A 203 -16.29 -21.58 -6.97
N TYR A 204 -15.77 -21.14 -5.82
CA TYR A 204 -15.86 -21.88 -4.56
C TYR A 204 -17.31 -22.18 -4.16
N TRP A 205 -18.20 -21.19 -4.24
CA TRP A 205 -19.62 -21.37 -3.92
C TRP A 205 -20.33 -22.30 -4.92
N ALA A 206 -19.99 -22.23 -6.20
CA ALA A 206 -20.53 -23.13 -7.22
C ALA A 206 -20.14 -24.60 -6.95
N ILE A 207 -18.88 -24.86 -6.57
CA ILE A 207 -18.39 -26.22 -6.30
C ILE A 207 -18.96 -26.76 -4.98
N THR A 208 -19.09 -25.92 -3.96
CA THR A 208 -19.59 -26.32 -2.62
C THR A 208 -21.12 -26.30 -2.51
N ASN A 209 -21.82 -26.00 -3.61
CA ASN A 209 -23.27 -25.84 -3.71
C ASN A 209 -23.84 -24.79 -2.72
N GLN A 210 -23.11 -23.71 -2.48
CA GLN A 210 -23.53 -22.59 -1.61
C GLN A 210 -24.23 -21.46 -2.40
N MET A 211 -24.35 -21.57 -3.73
CA MET A 211 -24.97 -20.53 -4.58
C MET A 211 -26.50 -20.42 -4.45
N ALA A 212 -27.15 -21.44 -3.88
CA ALA A 212 -28.61 -21.57 -3.80
C ALA A 212 -29.16 -21.45 -2.38
N GLU A 213 -28.30 -21.14 -1.41
CA GLU A 213 -28.63 -20.88 0.00
C GLU A 213 -28.71 -19.37 0.22
#